data_AF-A0A3D5EAU6-F1
#
_entry.id   AF-A0A3D5EAU6-F1
#
_cell.length_a   1.000
_cell.length_b   1.000
_cell.length_c   1.000
_cell.angle_alpha   90.00
_cell.angle_beta   90.00
_cell.angle_gamma   90.00
#
_symmetry.space_group_name_H-M   'P 1'
#
loop_
_entity.id
_entity.type
_entity.pdbx_description
1 polymer ?
#
loop_
_entity_poly.entity_id
_entity_poly.type
_entity_poly.pdbx_seq_one_letter_code
_entity_poly.pdbx_strand_id
1 'polypeptide(L)' 'MPIISKYSNEQVEQIVDQLIDVLTEHKAPVDLSLMCLGNSITHILKEHVPSEKRQA' A
#
# COMPACT_ATOMS: atom_id res chain seq x y z
N MET A 1 10.78 -25.33 -3.79
CA MET A 1 10.57 -24.65 -5.08
C MET A 1 10.56 -23.15 -4.81
N PRO A 2 11.22 -22.32 -5.63
CA PRO A 2 11.18 -20.87 -5.42
C PRO A 2 9.72 -20.42 -5.59
N ILE A 3 9.23 -19.65 -4.63
CA ILE A 3 7.97 -18.94 -4.75
C ILE A 3 8.21 -17.91 -5.84
N ILE A 4 7.78 -18.20 -7.06
CA ILE A 4 7.86 -17.24 -8.16
C ILE A 4 6.85 -16.15 -7.78
N SER A 5 7.37 -14.98 -7.36
CA SER A 5 6.53 -13.80 -7.14
C SER A 5 5.68 -13.59 -8.38
N LYS A 6 4.36 -13.49 -8.21
CA LYS A 6 3.41 -13.23 -9.32
C LYS A 6 3.68 -11.89 -10.02
N TYR A 7 4.47 -11.01 -9.41
CA TYR A 7 4.83 -9.69 -9.89
C TYR A 7 6.36 -9.59 -9.99
N SER A 8 6.83 -8.80 -10.96
CA SER A 8 8.25 -8.48 -11.06
C SER A 8 8.68 -7.64 -9.86
N ASN A 9 9.87 -7.91 -9.30
CA ASN A 9 10.44 -7.09 -8.23
C ASN A 9 10.55 -5.62 -8.66
N GLU A 10 10.96 -5.37 -9.91
CA GLU A 10 11.07 -4.02 -10.48
C GLU A 10 9.73 -3.27 -10.46
N GLN A 11 8.64 -3.97 -10.80
CA GLN A 11 7.30 -3.36 -10.78
C GLN A 11 6.89 -3.00 -9.35
N VAL A 12 7.22 -3.84 -8.36
CA VAL A 12 6.89 -3.57 -6.96
C VAL A 12 7.71 -2.38 -6.44
N GLU A 13 9.02 -2.37 -6.70
CA GLU A 13 9.91 -1.28 -6.30
C GLU A 13 9.47 0.06 -6.89
N GLN A 14 9.17 0.11 -8.19
CA GLN A 14 8.70 1.33 -8.86
C GLN A 14 7.41 1.90 -8.24
N ILE A 15 6.49 1.05 -7.81
CA ILE A 15 5.24 1.50 -7.17
C ILE A 15 5.51 2.02 -5.76
N VAL A 16 6.39 1.35 -5.01
CA VAL A 16 6.79 1.79 -3.67
C VAL A 16 7.49 3.15 -3.72
N ASP A 17 8.42 3.33 -4.66
CA ASP A 17 9.13 4.59 -4.83
C ASP A 17 8.17 5.74 -5.14
N GLN A 18 7.21 5.54 -6.05
CA GLN A 18 6.18 6.54 -6.36
C GLN A 18 5.34 6.93 -5.13
N LEU A 19 5.00 5.97 -4.26
CA LEU A 19 4.26 6.26 -3.03
C LEU A 19 5.10 7.09 -2.05
N ILE A 20 6.39 6.78 -1.92
CA ILE A 20 7.32 7.51 -1.06
C ILE A 20 7.56 8.92 -1.61
N ASP A 21 7.67 9.07 -2.92
CA ASP A 21 7.85 10.37 -3.58
C ASP A 21 6.69 11.31 -3.27
N VAL A 22 5.44 10.84 -3.36
CA VAL A 22 4.26 11.63 -3.01
C VAL A 22 4.31 12.07 -1.54
N LEU A 23 4.63 11.16 -0.62
CA LEU A 23 4.74 11.50 0.81
C LEU A 23 5.86 12.53 1.08
N THR A 24 6.96 12.42 0.34
CA THR A 24 8.12 13.32 0.43
C THR A 24 7.81 14.70 -0.15
N GLU A 25 7.13 14.78 -1.30
CA GLU A 25 6.70 16.02 -1.95
C GLU A 25 5.81 16.85 -1.00
N HIS A 26 4.89 16.17 -0.31
CA HIS A 26 4.01 16.79 0.69
C HIS A 26 4.70 17.08 2.03
N LYS A 27 6.00 16.76 2.17
CA LYS A 27 6.77 16.88 3.43
C LYS A 27 6.02 16.27 4.61
N ALA A 28 5.36 15.13 4.37
CA ALA A 28 4.56 14.48 5.38
C ALA A 28 5.48 13.97 6.51
N PRO A 29 5.24 14.34 7.77
CA PRO A 29 5.95 13.75 8.89
C PRO A 29 5.63 12.24 8.98
N VAL A 30 6.45 11.51 9.76
CA VAL A 30 6.38 10.05 9.85
C VAL A 30 5.00 9.55 10.27
N ASP A 31 4.38 10.23 11.24
CA ASP A 31 3.04 9.94 11.74
C ASP A 31 1.96 10.13 10.66
N LEU A 32 2.01 11.23 9.90
CA LEU A 32 1.08 11.48 8.79
C LEU A 32 1.25 10.45 7.68
N SER A 33 2.51 10.10 7.36
CA SER A 33 2.83 9.11 6.33
C SER A 33 2.27 7.72 6.69
N LEU A 34 2.47 7.28 7.94
CA LEU A 34 1.92 6.02 8.44
C LEU A 34 0.38 6.04 8.45
N MET A 35 -0.24 7.17 8.83
CA MET A 35 -1.70 7.32 8.82
C MET A 35 -2.26 7.22 7.39
N CYS A 36 -1.66 7.91 6.42
CA CYS A 36 -2.09 7.88 5.02
C CYS A 36 -1.96 6.48 4.42
N LEU A 37 -0.84 5.78 4.64
CA LEU A 37 -0.65 4.41 4.17
C LEU A 37 -1.66 3.45 4.80
N GLY A 38 -1.93 3.57 6.10
CA GLY A 38 -2.95 2.76 6.80
C GLY A 38 -4.37 2.99 6.25
N ASN A 39 -4.71 4.25 5.94
CA ASN A 39 -5.98 4.59 5.31
C ASN A 39 -6.09 4.03 3.89
N SER A 40 -5.02 4.09 3.09
CA SER A 40 -4.97 3.50 1.75
C SER A 40 -5.19 1.99 1.77
N ILE A 41 -4.55 1.27 2.70
CA ILE A 41 -4.76 -0.18 2.89
C ILE A 41 -6.23 -0.45 3.27
N THR A 42 -6.76 0.31 4.23
CA THR A 42 -8.16 0.18 4.67
C THR A 42 -9.14 0.41 3.52
N HIS A 43 -8.86 1.40 2.67
CA HIS A 43 -9.67 1.71 1.49
C HIS A 43 -9.64 0.56 0.47
N ILE A 44 -8.45 0.03 0.14
CA ILE A 44 -8.29 -1.13 -0.75
C ILE A 44 -9.12 -2.31 -0.23
N LEU A 45 -9.02 -2.63 1.07
CA LEU A 45 -9.79 -3.69 1.70
C LEU A 45 -11.30 -3.42 1.66
N LYS A 46 -11.74 -2.17 1.87
CA LYS A 46 -13.16 -1.81 1.82
C LYS A 46 -13.75 -1.99 0.42
N GLU A 47 -13.02 -1.62 -0.62
CA GLU A 47 -13.48 -1.72 -2.00
C GLU A 47 -13.42 -3.15 -2.54
N HIS A 48 -12.37 -3.90 -2.19
CA HIS A 48 -12.11 -5.21 -2.80
C HIS A 48 -12.55 -6.40 -1.93
N VAL A 49 -12.92 -6.16 -0.67
CA VAL A 49 -13.44 -7.20 0.24
C VAL A 49 -14.88 -6.86 0.63
N PRO A 50 -15.87 -7.69 0.22
CA PRO A 50 -17.25 -7.56 0.69
C PRO A 50 -17.31 -7.52 2.21
N SER A 51 -18.20 -6.70 2.76
CA SER A 51 -18.31 -6.44 4.20
C SER A 51 -18.37 -7.72 5.05
N GLU A 52 -18.95 -8.80 4.51
CA GLU A 52 -19.07 -10.12 5.15
C GLU A 52 -17.75 -10.86 5.40
N LYS A 53 -16.65 -10.49 4.72
CA LYS A 53 -15.33 -11.10 4.92
C LYS A 53 -14.35 -10.23 5.75
N ARG A 54 -14.80 -9.09 6.27
CA ARG A 54 -13.95 -8.14 7.04
C ARG A 54 -13.90 -8.41 8.55
N GLN A 55 -14.73 -9.34 9.06
CA GLN A 55 -14.65 -9.85 10.43
C GLN A 55 -14.20 -11.31 10.39
N ALA A 56 -12.90 -11.53 10.47
CA ALA A 56 -12.29 -12.83 10.75
C ALA A 56 -11.13 -12.63 11.72
#